data_AF-A0A524LEX9-F1
#
_entry.id   AF-A0A524LEX9-F1
#
_cell.length_a   1.000
_cell.length_b   1.000
_cell.length_c   1.000
_cell.angle_alpha   90.00
_cell.angle_beta   90.00
_cell.angle_gamma   90.00
#
_symmetry.space_group_name_H-M   'P 1'
#
loop_
_entity.id
_entity.type
_entity.pdbx_description
1 polymer ?
#
loop_
_entity_poly.entity_id
_entity_poly.type
_entity_poly.pdbx_seq_one_letter_code
_entity_poly.pdbx_strand_id
1 'polypeptide(L)'
;MKIKLKPDAMQIWINNQRRFGPWTKVEEKWIEMLKQVQGTTLEVETKYLWDNQFNTAPIPGVSKNGMRILDFKNEKSIIEEIIDDVRPYRHKCVSCGNYIIYGHNPSDP
;
A
#
# COMPACT_ATOMS: atom_id res chain seq x y z
N MET A 1 -3.66 11.05 -4.96
CA MET A 1 -4.29 10.16 -3.95
C MET A 1 -3.36 10.01 -2.76
N LYS A 2 -3.91 9.67 -1.61
CA LYS A 2 -3.15 9.45 -0.37
C LYS A 2 -3.63 8.16 0.30
N ILE A 3 -2.79 7.59 1.14
CA ILE A 3 -3.14 6.48 2.01
C ILE A 3 -2.83 6.86 3.46
N LYS A 4 -3.73 6.55 4.38
CA LYS A 4 -3.48 6.64 5.81
C LYS A 4 -3.06 5.25 6.30
N LEU A 5 -1.90 5.17 6.94
CA LEU A 5 -1.46 3.93 7.57
C LEU A 5 -2.05 3.80 8.97
N LYS A 6 -2.37 2.56 9.36
CA LYS A 6 -2.82 2.27 10.73
C LYS A 6 -1.75 2.69 11.76
N PRO A 7 -2.14 3.12 12.98
CA PRO A 7 -1.19 3.48 14.03
C PRO A 7 -0.22 2.36 14.42
N ASP A 8 -0.65 1.10 14.29
CA ASP A 8 0.09 -0.11 14.62
C ASP A 8 0.57 -0.88 13.36
N ALA A 9 0.64 -0.21 12.21
CA ALA A 9 1.01 -0.80 10.93
C ALA A 9 2.27 -1.67 11.01
N MET A 10 3.30 -1.23 11.76
CA MET A 10 4.55 -1.99 11.94
C MET A 10 4.31 -3.37 12.55
N GLN A 11 3.50 -3.42 13.60
CA GLN A 11 3.21 -4.67 14.29
C GLN A 11 2.38 -5.61 13.42
N ILE A 12 1.39 -5.07 12.70
CA ILE A 12 0.59 -5.83 11.73
C ILE A 12 1.50 -6.45 10.65
N TRP A 13 2.45 -5.67 10.10
CA TRP A 13 3.41 -6.17 9.11
C TRP A 13 4.25 -7.32 9.65
N ILE A 14 4.86 -7.15 10.83
CA ILE A 14 5.68 -8.19 11.48
C ILE A 14 4.86 -9.47 11.71
N ASN A 15 3.62 -9.32 12.18
CA ASN A 15 2.72 -10.44 12.42
C ASN A 15 2.36 -11.18 11.13
N ASN A 16 2.16 -10.46 10.03
CA ASN A 16 1.90 -11.05 8.71
C ASN A 16 3.12 -11.83 8.21
N GLN A 17 4.33 -11.28 8.35
CA GLN A 17 5.56 -11.92 7.88
C GLN A 17 5.88 -13.22 8.64
N ARG A 18 5.68 -13.23 9.96
CA ARG A 18 5.88 -14.44 10.79
C ARG A 18 5.03 -15.64 10.37
N ARG A 19 3.89 -15.41 9.70
CA ARG A 19 3.01 -16.48 9.20
C ARG A 19 3.63 -17.27 8.04
N PHE A 20 4.61 -16.72 7.32
CA PHE A 20 5.30 -17.40 6.23
C PHE A 20 6.42 -18.34 6.72
N GLY A 21 6.59 -18.49 8.04
CA GLY A 21 7.50 -19.44 8.66
C GLY A 21 8.82 -18.82 9.12
N PRO A 22 9.62 -19.58 9.89
CA PRO A 22 10.82 -19.08 10.59
C PRO A 22 11.95 -18.63 9.66
N TRP A 23 11.87 -18.96 8.37
CA TRP A 23 12.86 -18.61 7.35
C TRP A 23 12.59 -17.25 6.69
N THR A 24 11.46 -16.63 6.98
CA THR A 24 11.07 -15.35 6.38
C THR A 24 11.89 -14.23 7.03
N LYS A 25 12.91 -13.74 6.32
CA LYS A 25 13.66 -12.55 6.74
C LYS A 25 12.77 -11.33 6.61
N VAL A 26 12.41 -10.73 7.74
CA VAL A 26 11.79 -9.41 7.73
C VAL A 26 12.90 -8.40 7.47
N GLU A 27 12.75 -7.60 6.41
CA GLU A 27 13.73 -6.57 6.07
C GLU A 27 13.73 -5.47 7.15
N GLU A 28 14.79 -5.43 7.95
CA GLU A 28 14.91 -4.51 9.10
C GLU A 28 14.75 -3.05 8.69
N LYS A 29 15.41 -2.66 7.59
CA LYS A 29 15.30 -1.31 7.02
C LYS A 29 13.85 -0.95 6.68
N TRP A 30 13.09 -1.90 6.14
CA TRP A 30 11.69 -1.68 5.82
C TRP A 30 10.89 -1.45 7.11
N ILE A 31 11.11 -2.27 8.14
CA ILE A 31 10.46 -2.11 9.46
C ILE A 31 10.76 -0.72 10.06
N GLU A 32 12.02 -0.29 10.03
CA GLU A 32 12.43 1.02 10.54
C GLU A 32 11.73 2.16 9.82
N MET A 33 11.60 2.05 8.50
CA MET A 33 10.88 3.04 7.71
C MET A 33 9.39 3.03 8.08
N LEU A 34 8.76 1.85 8.20
CA LEU A 34 7.34 1.77 8.58
C LEU A 34 7.07 2.30 9.99
N LYS A 35 7.98 2.05 10.94
CA LYS A 35 7.90 2.61 12.30
C LYS A 35 7.86 4.14 12.29
N GLN A 36 8.55 4.78 11.36
CA GLN A 36 8.58 6.24 11.23
C GLN A 36 7.31 6.81 10.61
N VAL A 37 6.57 6.02 9.83
CA VAL A 37 5.41 6.51 9.05
C VAL A 37 4.07 5.89 9.46
N GLN A 38 4.04 4.92 10.38
CA GLN A 38 2.80 4.36 10.90
C GLN A 38 1.91 5.47 11.52
N GLY A 39 0.60 5.38 11.32
CA GLY A 39 -0.35 6.41 11.76
C GLY A 39 -0.34 7.70 10.93
N THR A 40 0.54 7.83 9.93
CA THR A 40 0.61 9.03 9.08
C THR A 40 -0.10 8.84 7.75
N THR A 41 -0.40 9.96 7.09
CA THR A 41 -0.90 9.99 5.72
C THR A 41 0.26 10.14 4.76
N LEU A 42 0.38 9.23 3.79
CA LEU A 42 1.41 9.22 2.77
C LEU A 42 0.84 9.54 1.41
N GLU A 43 1.58 10.33 0.64
CA GLU A 43 1.27 10.59 -0.77
C GLU A 43 1.66 9.37 -1.61
N VAL A 44 0.79 9.02 -2.56
CA VAL A 44 1.01 7.89 -3.47
C VAL A 44 1.32 8.41 -4.85
N GLU A 45 2.35 7.83 -5.48
CA GLU A 45 2.65 8.06 -6.89
C GLU A 45 1.59 7.38 -7.77
N THR A 46 0.81 8.19 -8.48
CA THR A 46 -0.33 7.73 -9.28
C THR A 46 0.04 7.29 -10.70
N LYS A 47 1.32 7.40 -11.08
CA LYS A 47 1.79 7.02 -12.42
C LYS A 47 1.65 5.52 -12.68
N TYR A 48 1.84 4.70 -11.65
CA TYR A 48 1.74 3.24 -11.71
C TYR A 48 0.97 2.70 -10.51
N LEU A 49 -0.36 2.74 -10.60
CA LEU A 49 -1.27 2.22 -9.59
C LEU A 49 -1.49 0.71 -9.79
N TRP A 50 -1.32 -0.05 -8.72
CA TRP A 50 -1.49 -1.50 -8.68
C TRP A 50 -2.62 -1.85 -7.70
N ASP A 51 -3.23 -3.01 -7.89
CA ASP A 51 -4.43 -3.39 -7.12
C ASP A 51 -4.13 -3.81 -5.68
N ASN A 52 -2.92 -4.29 -5.45
CA ASN A 52 -2.50 -4.89 -4.18
C ASN A 52 -1.33 -4.15 -3.53
N GLN A 53 -0.91 -3.01 -4.10
CA GLN A 53 0.21 -2.26 -3.58
C GLN A 53 0.15 -0.78 -3.97
N PHE A 54 0.72 0.05 -3.12
CA PHE A 54 0.91 1.47 -3.35
C PHE A 54 2.40 1.77 -3.35
N ASN A 55 2.86 2.53 -4.35
CA ASN A 55 4.17 3.15 -4.30
C ASN A 55 3.98 4.58 -3.79
N THR A 56 4.56 4.90 -2.64
CA THR A 56 4.50 6.27 -2.13
C THR A 56 5.41 7.18 -2.95
N ALA A 57 5.09 8.47 -2.96
CA ALA A 57 6.06 9.49 -3.30
C ALA A 57 7.26 9.45 -2.31
N PRO A 58 8.37 10.15 -2.61
CA PRO A 58 9.45 10.35 -1.64
C PRO A 58 8.92 10.85 -0.29
N ILE A 59 9.40 10.27 0.80
CA ILE A 59 9.01 10.60 2.16
C ILE A 59 10.18 11.36 2.81
N PRO A 60 10.06 12.67 3.05
CA PRO A 60 11.14 13.46 3.65
C PRO A 60 11.65 12.85 4.96
N GLY A 61 12.96 12.72 5.09
CA GLY A 61 13.59 12.12 6.27
C GLY A 61 13.52 10.59 6.36
N VAL A 62 12.71 9.92 5.53
CA VAL A 62 12.52 8.45 5.58
C VAL A 62 13.02 7.76 4.32
N SER A 63 12.58 8.18 3.13
CA SER A 63 13.00 7.57 1.86
C SER A 63 12.92 8.52 0.68
N LYS A 64 14.05 8.72 0.00
CA LYS A 64 14.13 9.53 -1.24
C LYS A 64 13.40 8.89 -2.43
N ASN A 65 13.20 7.58 -2.40
CA ASN A 65 12.56 6.82 -3.49
C ASN A 65 11.13 6.39 -3.14
N GLY A 66 10.61 6.84 -1.98
CA GLY A 66 9.34 6.37 -1.44
C GLY A 66 9.42 4.94 -0.90
N MET A 67 8.24 4.37 -0.70
CA MET A 67 8.03 3.06 -0.08
C MET A 67 6.99 2.29 -0.88
N ARG A 68 7.19 0.98 -1.00
CA ARG A 68 6.12 0.08 -1.45
C ARG A 68 5.35 -0.42 -0.25
N ILE A 69 4.06 -0.09 -0.20
CA ILE A 69 3.12 -0.53 0.82
C ILE A 69 2.24 -1.61 0.19
N LEU A 70 2.29 -2.85 0.71
CA LEU A 70 1.40 -3.91 0.26
C LEU A 70 0.03 -3.77 0.94
N ASP A 71 -1.03 -3.82 0.14
CA ASP A 71 -2.41 -3.82 0.62
C ASP A 71 -2.91 -5.26 0.72
N PHE A 72 -2.55 -5.91 1.83
CA PHE A 72 -3.14 -7.20 2.16
C PHE A 72 -4.60 -6.98 2.55
N LYS A 73 -5.55 -7.44 1.74
CA LYS A 73 -6.99 -7.25 2.03
C LYS A 73 -7.37 -7.71 3.46
N ASN A 74 -8.39 -7.06 4.02
CA ASN A 74 -9.01 -7.33 5.33
C ASN A 74 -8.14 -6.95 6.54
N GLU A 75 -8.24 -7.71 7.64
CA GLU A 75 -7.58 -7.44 8.93
C GLU A 75 -6.05 -7.41 8.85
N LYS A 76 -5.49 -7.89 7.74
CA LYS A 76 -4.05 -7.92 7.45
C LYS A 76 -3.56 -6.61 6.82
N SER A 77 -4.46 -5.73 6.39
CA SER A 77 -4.06 -4.46 5.78
C SER A 77 -3.45 -3.57 6.83
N ILE A 78 -2.32 -2.96 6.47
CA ILE A 78 -1.68 -1.89 7.24
C ILE A 78 -2.23 -0.51 6.85
N ILE A 79 -3.15 -0.47 5.90
CA ILE A 79 -3.83 0.74 5.43
C ILE A 79 -5.14 0.87 6.23
N GLU A 80 -5.34 2.06 6.78
CA GLU A 80 -6.56 2.44 7.49
C GLU A 80 -7.57 3.04 6.52
N GLU A 81 -7.11 3.90 5.62
CA GLU A 81 -7.97 4.66 4.73
C GLU A 81 -7.24 4.99 3.42
N ILE A 82 -8.00 5.08 2.34
CA ILE A 82 -7.52 5.54 1.02
C ILE A 82 -8.29 6.82 0.69
N ILE A 83 -7.56 7.91 0.54
CA ILE A 83 -8.11 9.27 0.40
C ILE A 83 -7.90 9.72 -1.05
N ASP A 84 -8.97 10.24 -1.66
CA ASP A 84 -9.02 10.66 -3.06
C ASP A 84 -8.55 9.54 -4.02
N ASP A 85 -9.15 8.36 -3.91
CA ASP A 85 -8.77 7.20 -4.71
C ASP A 85 -9.08 7.41 -6.20
N VAL A 86 -8.03 7.50 -7.01
CA VAL A 86 -8.12 7.70 -8.47
C VAL A 86 -8.07 6.40 -9.28
N ARG A 87 -7.94 5.24 -8.60
CA ARG A 87 -7.91 3.91 -9.22
C ARG A 87 -9.18 3.48 -9.97
N PRO A 88 -10.41 3.92 -9.59
CA PRO A 88 -11.62 3.51 -10.31
C PRO A 88 -11.58 3.75 -11.82
N TYR A 89 -10.67 4.61 -12.31
CA TYR A 89 -10.54 4.91 -13.73
C TYR A 89 -9.19 4.47 -14.36
N ARG A 90 -8.24 3.95 -13.57
CA ARG A 90 -6.91 3.52 -14.05
C ARG A 90 -6.11 2.72 -13.01
N HIS A 91 -6.11 1.39 -13.07
CA HIS A 91 -5.18 0.55 -12.28
C HIS A 91 -4.60 -0.61 -13.10
N LYS A 92 -3.42 -1.11 -12.74
CA LYS A 92 -2.79 -2.25 -13.41
C LYS A 92 -3.08 -3.55 -12.67
N CYS A 93 -3.55 -4.54 -13.43
CA CYS A 93 -3.64 -5.91 -12.95
C CYS A 93 -2.24 -6.45 -12.67
N VAL A 94 -2.07 -7.02 -11.47
CA VAL A 94 -0.80 -7.61 -11.03
C VAL A 94 -0.44 -8.87 -11.82
N SER A 95 -1.44 -9.63 -12.29
CA SER A 95 -1.22 -10.91 -12.97
C SER A 95 -0.89 -10.78 -14.46
N CYS A 96 -1.46 -9.81 -15.17
CA CYS A 96 -1.24 -9.64 -16.61
C CYS A 96 -0.61 -8.30 -17.00
N GLY A 97 -0.45 -7.35 -16.06
CA GLY A 97 0.18 -6.05 -16.31
C GLY A 97 -0.65 -5.04 -17.12
N ASN A 98 -1.81 -5.47 -17.63
CA ASN A 98 -2.73 -4.62 -18.38
C ASN A 98 -3.45 -3.63 -17.46
N TYR A 99 -3.81 -2.47 -18.03
CA TYR A 99 -4.68 -1.53 -17.35
C TYR A 99 -6.11 -2.05 -17.36
N ILE A 100 -6.71 -2.09 -16.18
CA ILE A 100 -8.14 -2.25 -16.00
C ILE A 100 -8.72 -0.83 -15.97
N ILE A 101 -9.56 -0.53 -16.95
CA ILE A 101 -10.36 0.68 -17.02
C ILE A 101 -11.80 0.24 -16.76
N TYR A 102 -12.29 0.38 -15.52
CA TYR A 102 -13.71 0.20 -15.25
C TYR A 102 -14.41 1.55 -15.35
N GLY A 103 -15.15 1.73 -16.44
CA GLY A 103 -16.00 2.90 -16.69
C GLY A 103 -17.50 2.63 -16.51
N HIS A 104 -17.90 1.57 -15.81
CA HIS A 104 -19.32 1.33 -15.53
C HIS A 104 -19.54 1.01 -14.06
N ASN A 105 -20.28 1.89 -13.40
CA ASN A 105 -20.96 1.62 -12.16
C ASN A 105 -22.07 0.59 -12.46
N PRO A 106 -22.16 -0.57 -11.78
CA PRO A 106 -23.25 -1.53 -12.00
C PRO A 106 -24.62 -1.00 -11.51
N SER A 107 -24.66 0.23 -11.00
CA SER A 107 -25.85 0.91 -10.45
C SER A 107 -26.34 2.07 -11.30
N ASP A 108 -25.65 2.40 -12.41
CA ASP A 108 -26.19 3.36 -13.37
C ASP A 108 -27.11 2.61 -14.35
N PRO A 109 -28.39 3.03 -14.50
CA PRO A 109 -29.31 2.45 -15.48
C PRO A 109 -28.85 2.65 -16.92
#